data_AF-A0AAV1RXX3-F1
#
_entry.id   AF-A0AAV1RXX3-F1
#
_cell.length_a   1.000
_cell.length_b   1.000
_cell.length_c   1.000
_cell.angle_alpha   90.00
_cell.angle_beta   90.00
_cell.angle_gamma   90.00
#
_symmetry.space_group_name_H-M   'P 1'
#
loop_
_entity.id
_entity.type
_entity.pdbx_description
1 polymer ?
#
loop_
_entity_poly.entity_id
_entity_poly.type
_entity_poly.pdbx_seq_one_letter_code
_entity_poly.pdbx_strand_id
1 'polypeptide(L)'
;MLDREEESMLKMVVEEAIMKTKKIMEGNQEMKFTAEEYQRFHHNAPWLLERFEKSLEESITSVVSFFTGRVVVLVVVLPSLVDKHDALLLRELILMWSNYKLMTKWLCRFFESIDRYFVPSIRYCSLNDISINCFHDLVFKELYVKFQDVAVSSINQERMGLHIDCSLLKNVFLVFMEMHEHIGINKYYEDFERVMLEETANYYCQMARQWLSHNSPEDYVPKVYWCLKQEAERADRYLPSGTQPKLLKVVKQQLVYDILDKLVEKQKAENCSVVKDCYQDMLSKCENMTLQEGSSAEELLSTLLGSTNLLS
;
A
#
# COMPACT_ATOMS: atom_id res chain seq x y z
N MET A 1 -37.40 -39.30 8.62
CA MET A 1 -36.42 -39.97 7.74
C MET A 1 -35.93 -39.07 6.60
N LEU A 2 -36.66 -38.02 6.20
CA LEU A 2 -36.22 -37.00 5.22
C LEU A 2 -35.03 -36.13 5.69
N ASP A 3 -34.83 -36.01 6.99
CA ASP A 3 -33.85 -35.08 7.61
C ASP A 3 -32.36 -35.42 7.31
N ARG A 4 -32.02 -36.68 7.04
CA ARG A 4 -30.62 -37.10 6.77
C ARG A 4 -30.20 -36.94 5.32
N GLU A 5 -31.11 -37.14 4.38
CA GLU A 5 -30.83 -37.00 2.94
C GLU A 5 -30.75 -35.52 2.56
N GLU A 6 -31.63 -34.68 3.13
CA GLU A 6 -31.58 -33.22 2.98
C GLU A 6 -30.30 -32.64 3.59
N GLU A 7 -29.88 -33.12 4.77
CA GLU A 7 -28.63 -32.71 5.43
C GLU A 7 -27.38 -33.14 4.64
N SER A 8 -27.41 -34.34 4.03
CA SER A 8 -26.34 -34.80 3.13
C SER A 8 -26.27 -33.97 1.85
N MET A 9 -27.41 -33.60 1.27
CA MET A 9 -27.46 -32.72 0.09
C MET A 9 -26.93 -31.32 0.40
N LEU A 10 -27.32 -30.77 1.55
CA LEU A 10 -26.88 -29.46 2.02
C LEU A 10 -25.37 -29.40 2.20
N LYS A 11 -24.80 -30.44 2.82
CA LYS A 11 -23.36 -30.59 3.02
C LYS A 11 -22.61 -30.65 1.68
N MET A 12 -23.11 -31.42 0.70
CA MET A 12 -22.51 -31.48 -0.64
C MET A 12 -22.54 -30.12 -1.35
N VAL A 13 -23.64 -29.37 -1.25
CA VAL A 13 -23.77 -28.03 -1.86
C VAL A 13 -22.74 -27.07 -1.24
N VAL A 14 -22.62 -27.06 0.09
CA VAL A 14 -21.64 -26.25 0.84
C VAL A 14 -20.20 -26.64 0.46
N GLU A 15 -19.88 -27.93 0.40
CA GLU A 15 -18.55 -28.43 0.00
C GLU A 15 -18.20 -28.08 -1.46
N GLU A 16 -19.16 -28.15 -2.38
CA GLU A 16 -18.97 -27.76 -3.78
C GLU A 16 -18.68 -26.25 -3.90
N ALA A 17 -19.39 -25.43 -3.12
CA ALA A 17 -19.14 -23.99 -3.05
C ALA A 17 -17.74 -23.68 -2.52
N ILE A 18 -17.27 -24.37 -1.46
CA ILE A 18 -15.90 -24.23 -0.93
C ILE A 18 -14.89 -24.63 -2.00
N MET A 19 -15.09 -25.77 -2.66
CA MET A 19 -14.14 -26.27 -3.64
C MET A 19 -13.98 -25.31 -4.82
N LYS A 20 -15.08 -24.77 -5.34
CA LYS A 20 -15.04 -23.76 -6.41
C LYS A 20 -14.43 -22.45 -5.94
N THR A 21 -14.79 -22.03 -4.73
CA THR A 21 -14.19 -20.87 -4.07
C THR A 21 -12.68 -21.00 -3.92
N LYS A 22 -12.20 -22.18 -3.51
CA LYS A 22 -10.77 -22.51 -3.43
C LYS A 22 -10.09 -22.40 -4.81
N LYS A 23 -10.72 -22.92 -5.87
CA LYS A 23 -10.20 -22.81 -7.23
C LYS A 23 -10.14 -21.37 -7.74
N ILE A 24 -11.12 -20.53 -7.37
CA ILE A 24 -11.09 -19.09 -7.62
C ILE A 24 -9.89 -18.45 -6.90
N MET A 25 -9.66 -18.83 -5.64
CA MET A 25 -8.52 -18.38 -4.85
C MET A 25 -7.16 -18.79 -5.43
N GLU A 26 -7.08 -19.96 -6.06
CA GLU A 26 -5.91 -20.45 -6.79
C GLU A 26 -5.72 -19.78 -8.17
N GLY A 27 -6.59 -18.84 -8.57
CA GLY A 27 -6.44 -18.05 -9.79
C GLY A 27 -7.17 -18.58 -11.03
N ASN A 28 -8.00 -19.63 -10.90
CA ASN A 28 -8.82 -20.14 -12.00
C ASN A 28 -10.07 -19.26 -12.22
N GLN A 29 -9.88 -18.10 -12.84
CA GLN A 29 -10.95 -17.12 -13.13
C GLN A 29 -12.00 -17.61 -14.16
N GLU A 30 -11.71 -18.68 -14.91
CA GLU A 30 -12.64 -19.28 -15.87
C GLU A 30 -13.80 -20.05 -15.22
N MET A 31 -13.74 -20.37 -13.92
CA MET A 31 -14.88 -20.94 -13.19
C MET A 31 -15.83 -19.84 -12.71
N LYS A 32 -16.48 -19.17 -13.66
CA LYS A 32 -17.70 -18.41 -13.33
C LYS A 32 -18.77 -19.42 -12.94
N PHE A 33 -19.45 -19.19 -11.82
CA PHE A 33 -20.60 -20.00 -11.44
C PHE A 33 -21.65 -19.94 -12.55
N THR A 34 -22.18 -21.10 -12.94
CA THR A 34 -23.23 -21.17 -13.95
C THR A 34 -24.54 -20.60 -13.39
N ALA A 35 -25.48 -20.25 -14.27
CA ALA A 35 -26.80 -19.78 -13.84
C ALA A 35 -27.54 -20.85 -13.01
N GLU A 36 -27.36 -22.13 -13.35
CA GLU A 36 -27.94 -23.28 -12.65
C GLU A 36 -27.37 -23.42 -11.23
N GLU A 37 -26.05 -23.28 -11.09
CA GLU A 37 -25.37 -23.30 -9.80
C GLU A 37 -25.81 -22.14 -8.93
N TYR A 38 -25.87 -20.93 -9.51
CA TYR A 38 -26.37 -19.75 -8.82
C TYR A 38 -27.81 -19.95 -8.30
N GLN A 39 -28.71 -20.43 -9.15
CA GLN A 39 -30.10 -20.70 -8.76
C GLN A 39 -30.19 -21.74 -7.65
N ARG A 40 -29.36 -22.78 -7.72
CA ARG A 40 -29.30 -23.83 -6.69
C ARG A 40 -28.80 -23.29 -5.36
N PHE A 41 -27.73 -22.50 -5.33
CA PHE A 41 -27.22 -21.90 -4.08
C PHE A 41 -28.24 -20.93 -3.48
N HIS A 42 -28.80 -20.03 -4.30
CA HIS A 42 -29.79 -19.06 -3.85
C HIS A 42 -31.08 -19.74 -3.34
N HIS A 43 -31.54 -20.81 -3.98
CA HIS A 43 -32.73 -21.56 -3.54
C HIS A 43 -32.53 -22.24 -2.18
N ASN A 44 -31.33 -22.75 -1.90
CA ASN A 44 -31.03 -23.45 -0.64
C ASN A 44 -30.58 -22.50 0.50
N ALA A 45 -30.29 -21.23 0.21
CA ALA A 45 -29.81 -20.26 1.20
C ALA A 45 -30.77 -20.03 2.40
N PRO A 46 -32.11 -19.98 2.24
CA PRO A 46 -33.03 -19.86 3.37
C PRO A 46 -33.06 -21.10 4.27
N TRP A 47 -32.94 -22.30 3.69
CA TRP A 47 -32.88 -23.57 4.43
C TRP A 47 -31.59 -23.72 5.22
N LEU A 48 -30.46 -23.32 4.61
CA LEU A 48 -29.19 -23.17 5.31
C LEU A 48 -29.37 -22.27 6.54
N LEU A 49 -29.99 -21.10 6.35
CA LEU A 49 -30.22 -20.11 7.41
C LEU A 49 -31.09 -20.63 8.57
N GLU A 50 -32.22 -21.28 8.28
CA GLU A 50 -33.12 -21.82 9.31
C GLU A 50 -32.44 -22.89 10.17
N ARG A 51 -31.59 -23.73 9.56
CA ARG A 51 -30.83 -24.74 10.29
C ARG A 51 -29.72 -24.11 11.14
N PHE A 52 -29.16 -22.97 10.71
CA PHE A 52 -28.16 -22.22 11.47
C PHE A 52 -28.74 -21.48 12.69
N GLU A 53 -29.99 -21.01 12.61
CA GLU A 53 -30.67 -20.33 13.73
C GLU A 53 -30.92 -21.26 14.94
N LYS A 54 -31.03 -22.58 14.72
CA LYS A 54 -31.28 -23.58 15.77
C LYS A 54 -30.04 -23.99 16.57
N SER A 55 -28.83 -23.54 16.23
CA SER A 55 -27.56 -23.92 16.87
C SER A 55 -26.68 -22.68 17.10
N LEU A 56 -26.95 -21.94 18.18
CA LEU A 56 -26.66 -20.51 18.23
C LEU A 56 -25.19 -20.12 18.52
N GLU A 57 -24.32 -20.98 19.05
CA GLU A 57 -22.92 -20.59 19.35
C GLU A 57 -21.87 -21.25 18.43
N GLU A 58 -21.91 -22.57 18.27
CA GLU A 58 -20.94 -23.28 17.42
C GLU A 58 -21.20 -23.09 15.91
N SER A 59 -22.48 -22.97 15.50
CA SER A 59 -22.80 -22.83 14.07
C SER A 59 -22.58 -21.43 13.53
N ILE A 60 -22.80 -20.35 14.30
CA ILE A 60 -22.53 -18.98 13.82
C ILE A 60 -21.03 -18.82 13.49
N THR A 61 -20.14 -19.35 14.33
CA THR A 61 -18.69 -19.29 14.05
C THR A 61 -18.31 -20.15 12.84
N SER A 62 -18.89 -21.34 12.69
CA SER A 62 -18.68 -22.19 11.50
C SER A 62 -19.19 -21.54 10.21
N VAL A 63 -20.33 -20.85 10.28
CA VAL A 63 -21.01 -20.19 9.17
C VAL A 63 -20.29 -18.91 8.77
N VAL A 64 -19.91 -18.08 9.75
CA VAL A 64 -19.05 -16.91 9.53
C VAL A 64 -17.70 -17.37 8.99
N SER A 65 -17.09 -18.42 9.52
CA SER A 65 -15.83 -19.00 9.02
C SER A 65 -15.95 -19.50 7.58
N PHE A 66 -17.09 -20.07 7.20
CA PHE A 66 -17.40 -20.45 5.83
C PHE A 66 -17.57 -19.24 4.92
N PHE A 67 -18.40 -18.26 5.32
CA PHE A 67 -18.71 -17.08 4.52
C PHE A 67 -17.55 -16.12 4.35
N THR A 68 -16.73 -15.96 5.39
CA THR A 68 -15.48 -15.19 5.33
C THR A 68 -14.39 -15.94 4.58
N GLY A 69 -14.61 -17.19 4.16
CA GLY A 69 -13.56 -18.02 3.59
C GLY A 69 -12.36 -18.17 4.53
N ARG A 70 -12.54 -18.03 5.85
CA ARG A 70 -11.48 -18.10 6.86
C ARG A 70 -10.63 -19.36 6.71
N VAL A 71 -11.24 -20.50 6.41
CA VAL A 71 -10.52 -21.75 6.12
C VAL A 71 -9.62 -21.60 4.89
N VAL A 72 -10.10 -20.93 3.84
CA VAL A 72 -9.33 -20.68 2.62
C VAL A 72 -8.20 -19.69 2.86
N VAL A 73 -8.44 -18.66 3.68
CA VAL A 73 -7.39 -17.72 4.12
C VAL A 73 -6.27 -18.46 4.84
N LEU A 74 -6.62 -19.33 5.79
CA LEU A 74 -5.64 -20.07 6.59
C LEU A 74 -4.88 -21.14 5.81
N VAL A 75 -5.52 -21.79 4.82
CA VAL A 75 -4.95 -22.94 4.11
C VAL A 75 -4.32 -22.57 2.76
N VAL A 76 -4.74 -21.46 2.14
CA VAL A 76 -4.26 -21.03 0.82
C VAL A 76 -3.48 -19.73 0.91
N VAL A 77 -4.10 -18.67 1.44
CA VAL A 77 -3.50 -17.32 1.40
C VAL A 77 -2.28 -17.21 2.30
N LEU A 78 -2.40 -17.61 3.56
CA LEU A 78 -1.28 -17.52 4.50
C LEU A 78 -0.07 -18.35 4.02
N PRO A 79 -0.23 -19.65 3.69
CA PRO A 79 0.90 -20.43 3.19
C PRO A 79 1.52 -19.86 1.90
N SER A 80 0.72 -19.28 0.99
CA SER A 80 1.26 -18.72 -0.25
C SER A 80 2.10 -17.45 -0.03
N LEU A 81 1.94 -16.77 1.11
CA LEU A 81 2.63 -15.54 1.48
C LEU A 81 3.85 -15.79 2.39
N VAL A 82 3.81 -16.79 3.28
CA VAL A 82 4.84 -16.99 4.33
C VAL A 82 6.24 -17.20 3.75
N ASP A 83 6.36 -17.96 2.67
CA ASP A 83 7.65 -18.31 2.05
C ASP A 83 8.12 -17.29 1.00
N LYS A 84 7.36 -16.22 0.76
CA LYS A 84 7.70 -15.20 -0.23
C LYS A 84 8.40 -14.01 0.40
N HIS A 85 9.34 -13.46 -0.35
CA HIS A 85 10.16 -12.32 0.05
C HIS A 85 10.21 -11.28 -1.07
N ASP A 86 10.66 -10.07 -0.74
CA ASP A 86 10.87 -8.97 -1.68
C ASP A 86 9.65 -8.69 -2.58
N ALA A 87 9.86 -8.20 -3.80
CA ALA A 87 8.79 -7.87 -4.73
C ALA A 87 7.82 -9.03 -5.02
N LEU A 88 8.24 -10.30 -4.84
CA LEU A 88 7.36 -11.46 -5.00
C LEU A 88 6.30 -11.52 -3.90
N LEU A 89 6.64 -11.12 -2.67
CA LEU A 89 5.69 -11.03 -1.56
C LEU A 89 4.58 -10.02 -1.86
N LEU A 90 4.94 -8.84 -2.35
CA LEU A 90 3.99 -7.78 -2.70
C LEU A 90 3.09 -8.19 -3.88
N ARG A 91 3.66 -8.87 -4.88
CA ARG A 91 2.89 -9.41 -6.03
C ARG A 91 1.86 -10.42 -5.56
N GLU A 92 2.27 -11.32 -4.67
CA GLU A 92 1.36 -12.32 -4.11
C GLU A 92 0.26 -11.69 -3.27
N LEU A 93 0.57 -10.68 -2.44
CA LEU A 93 -0.42 -9.94 -1.67
C LEU A 93 -1.53 -9.39 -2.58
N ILE A 94 -1.16 -8.72 -3.67
CA ILE A 94 -2.13 -8.17 -4.62
C ILE A 94 -2.96 -9.26 -5.28
N LEU A 95 -2.31 -10.35 -5.71
CA LEU A 95 -3.00 -11.48 -6.34
C LEU A 95 -4.02 -12.11 -5.38
N MET A 96 -3.59 -12.44 -4.17
CA MET A 96 -4.43 -13.07 -3.14
C MET A 96 -5.56 -12.15 -2.71
N TRP A 97 -5.29 -10.85 -2.55
CA TRP A 97 -6.34 -9.87 -2.22
C TRP A 97 -7.38 -9.76 -3.34
N SER A 98 -6.94 -9.69 -4.60
CA SER A 98 -7.84 -9.66 -5.76
C SER A 98 -8.72 -10.91 -5.84
N ASN A 99 -8.11 -12.08 -5.68
CA ASN A 99 -8.84 -13.35 -5.69
C ASN A 99 -9.83 -13.44 -4.52
N TYR A 100 -9.43 -12.97 -3.34
CA TYR A 100 -10.28 -12.95 -2.15
C TYR A 100 -11.49 -12.03 -2.31
N LYS A 101 -11.30 -10.86 -2.91
CA LYS A 101 -12.41 -9.95 -3.25
C LYS A 101 -13.38 -10.58 -4.26
N LEU A 102 -12.84 -11.27 -5.26
CA LEU A 102 -13.67 -11.98 -6.25
C LEU A 102 -14.49 -13.09 -5.60
N MET A 103 -13.85 -13.91 -4.75
CA MET A 103 -14.53 -14.92 -3.94
C MET A 103 -15.63 -14.30 -3.08
N THR A 104 -15.29 -13.27 -2.29
CA THR A 104 -16.22 -12.59 -1.38
C THR A 104 -17.44 -12.07 -2.14
N LYS A 105 -17.22 -11.45 -3.30
CA LYS A 105 -18.31 -10.97 -4.18
C LYS A 105 -19.26 -12.09 -4.62
N TRP A 106 -18.74 -13.27 -4.92
CA TRP A 106 -19.57 -14.42 -5.27
C TRP A 106 -20.33 -14.97 -4.05
N LEU A 107 -19.67 -15.08 -2.90
CA LEU A 107 -20.31 -15.53 -1.66
C LEU A 107 -21.45 -14.57 -1.25
N CYS A 108 -21.21 -13.25 -1.24
CA CYS A 108 -22.26 -12.26 -0.93
C CYS A 108 -23.46 -12.38 -1.90
N ARG A 109 -23.24 -12.76 -3.16
CA ARG A 109 -24.32 -12.96 -4.14
C ARG A 109 -25.12 -14.25 -3.88
N PHE A 110 -24.47 -15.36 -3.56
CA PHE A 110 -25.19 -16.61 -3.25
C PHE A 110 -26.01 -16.51 -1.97
N PHE A 111 -25.53 -15.71 -1.04
CA PHE A 111 -26.10 -15.57 0.29
C PHE A 111 -26.73 -14.21 0.51
N GLU A 112 -27.19 -13.55 -0.55
CA GLU A 112 -27.85 -12.23 -0.48
C GLU A 112 -29.08 -12.27 0.45
N SER A 113 -29.78 -13.40 0.52
CA SER A 113 -30.89 -13.59 1.45
C SER A 113 -30.46 -13.45 2.92
N ILE A 114 -29.21 -13.80 3.26
CA ILE A 114 -28.69 -13.67 4.63
C ILE A 114 -28.46 -12.20 4.97
N ASP A 115 -27.83 -11.43 4.09
CA ASP A 115 -27.66 -9.98 4.25
C ASP A 115 -29.02 -9.27 4.36
N ARG A 116 -30.04 -9.74 3.61
CA ARG A 116 -31.37 -9.11 3.59
C ARG A 116 -32.24 -9.45 4.80
N TYR A 117 -32.19 -10.67 5.31
CA TYR A 117 -33.14 -11.16 6.31
C TYR A 117 -32.53 -11.44 7.70
N PHE A 118 -31.21 -11.70 7.79
CA PHE A 118 -30.54 -12.12 9.04
C PHE A 118 -29.63 -11.04 9.62
N VAL A 119 -28.92 -10.27 8.79
CA VAL A 119 -28.05 -9.18 9.28
C VAL A 119 -28.84 -8.08 10.01
N PRO A 120 -30.04 -7.65 9.56
CA PRO A 120 -30.84 -6.64 10.26
C PRO A 120 -31.36 -7.10 11.63
N SER A 121 -31.60 -8.40 11.83
CA SER A 121 -32.14 -8.93 13.10
C SER A 121 -31.08 -9.06 14.18
N ILE A 122 -29.78 -9.08 13.83
CA ILE A 122 -28.67 -9.33 14.77
C ILE A 122 -27.67 -8.15 14.86
N ARG A 123 -27.90 -7.04 14.14
CA ARG A 123 -27.07 -5.80 14.18
C ARG A 123 -25.57 -6.00 13.83
N TYR A 124 -25.25 -7.00 13.00
CA TYR A 124 -23.88 -7.21 12.52
C TYR A 124 -23.56 -6.31 11.30
N CYS A 125 -22.26 -6.17 10.97
CA CYS A 125 -21.80 -5.56 9.73
C CYS A 125 -22.23 -6.40 8.51
N SER A 126 -22.16 -5.85 7.29
CA SER A 126 -22.51 -6.61 6.08
C SER A 126 -21.59 -7.83 5.90
N LEU A 127 -22.04 -8.86 5.18
CA LEU A 127 -21.19 -10.01 4.85
C LEU A 127 -19.88 -9.61 4.16
N ASN A 128 -19.92 -8.53 3.37
CA ASN A 128 -18.74 -7.96 2.75
C ASN A 128 -17.75 -7.42 3.80
N ASP A 129 -18.24 -6.65 4.78
CA ASP A 129 -17.40 -6.09 5.84
C ASP A 129 -16.79 -7.19 6.73
N ILE A 130 -17.58 -8.21 7.08
CA ILE A 130 -17.10 -9.37 7.86
C ILE A 130 -16.00 -10.10 7.09
N SER A 131 -16.14 -10.25 5.77
CA SER A 131 -15.12 -10.87 4.92
C SER A 131 -13.84 -10.03 4.85
N ILE A 132 -13.96 -8.71 4.67
CA ILE A 132 -12.80 -7.81 4.65
C ILE A 132 -12.06 -7.84 6.00
N ASN A 133 -12.79 -7.76 7.11
CA ASN A 133 -12.23 -7.87 8.46
C ASN A 133 -11.49 -9.19 8.67
N CYS A 134 -12.03 -10.29 8.13
CA CYS A 134 -11.38 -11.59 8.23
C CYS A 134 -10.02 -11.65 7.51
N PHE A 135 -9.93 -11.13 6.28
CA PHE A 135 -8.66 -11.06 5.56
C PHE A 135 -7.67 -10.14 6.29
N HIS A 136 -8.17 -9.00 6.78
CA HIS A 136 -7.36 -8.08 7.53
C HIS A 136 -6.76 -8.73 8.79
N ASP A 137 -7.60 -9.31 9.64
CA ASP A 137 -7.18 -9.82 10.94
C ASP A 137 -6.25 -11.03 10.82
N LEU A 138 -6.47 -11.88 9.82
CA LEU A 138 -5.71 -13.12 9.66
C LEU A 138 -4.45 -12.96 8.81
N VAL A 139 -4.44 -12.02 7.85
CA VAL A 139 -3.35 -11.90 6.87
C VAL A 139 -2.70 -10.54 6.96
N PHE A 140 -3.48 -9.49 6.69
CA PHE A 140 -2.92 -8.17 6.45
C PHE A 140 -2.23 -7.64 7.71
N LYS A 141 -2.90 -7.68 8.86
CA LYS A 141 -2.37 -7.21 10.14
C LYS A 141 -1.11 -7.95 10.55
N GLU A 142 -1.08 -9.27 10.41
CA GLU A 142 0.05 -10.12 10.81
C GLU A 142 1.29 -9.93 9.92
N LEU A 143 1.09 -9.67 8.62
CA LEU A 143 2.17 -9.52 7.65
C LEU A 143 2.50 -8.06 7.30
N TYR A 144 1.75 -7.10 7.85
CA TYR A 144 1.83 -5.68 7.49
C TYR A 144 3.24 -5.12 7.58
N VAL A 145 3.96 -5.40 8.68
CA VAL A 145 5.34 -4.93 8.87
C VAL A 145 6.26 -5.44 7.76
N LYS A 146 6.12 -6.71 7.35
CA LYS A 146 6.90 -7.26 6.22
C LYS A 146 6.55 -6.58 4.90
N PHE A 147 5.27 -6.30 4.65
CA PHE A 147 4.86 -5.58 3.44
C PHE A 147 5.40 -4.15 3.42
N GLN A 148 5.36 -3.46 4.57
CA GLN A 148 5.93 -2.13 4.76
C GLN A 148 7.43 -2.14 4.49
N ASP A 149 8.19 -3.04 5.11
CA ASP A 149 9.65 -3.16 4.94
C ASP A 149 10.03 -3.40 3.48
N VAL A 150 9.34 -4.31 2.80
CA VAL A 150 9.60 -4.61 1.39
C VAL A 150 9.26 -3.42 0.49
N ALA A 151 8.16 -2.71 0.77
CA ALA A 151 7.79 -1.52 0.00
C ALA A 151 8.81 -0.38 0.18
N VAL A 152 9.25 -0.12 1.40
CA VAL A 152 10.30 0.88 1.70
C VAL A 152 11.63 0.46 1.06
N SER A 153 12.00 -0.81 1.16
CA SER A 153 13.21 -1.36 0.51
C SER A 153 13.17 -1.17 -1.00
N SER A 154 12.03 -1.41 -1.64
CA SER A 154 11.84 -1.19 -3.08
C SER A 154 12.05 0.28 -3.47
N ILE A 155 11.54 1.22 -2.67
CA ILE A 155 11.77 2.66 -2.89
C ILE A 155 13.26 3.01 -2.78
N ASN A 156 13.94 2.46 -1.78
CA ASN A 156 15.37 2.68 -1.59
C ASN A 156 16.23 2.06 -2.71
N GLN A 157 15.82 0.90 -3.23
CA GLN A 157 16.44 0.29 -4.41
C GLN A 157 16.32 1.22 -5.63
N GLU A 158 15.16 1.83 -5.86
CA GLU A 158 15.00 2.81 -6.94
C GLU A 158 15.91 4.04 -6.74
N ARG A 159 16.05 4.53 -5.50
CA ARG A 159 16.98 5.63 -5.18
C ARG A 159 18.43 5.29 -5.52
N MET A 160 18.81 4.02 -5.38
CA MET A 160 20.13 3.50 -5.75
C MET A 160 20.28 3.26 -7.27
N GLY A 161 19.25 3.56 -8.07
CA GLY A 161 19.26 3.41 -9.52
C GLY A 161 18.82 2.03 -10.02
N LEU A 162 18.26 1.18 -9.16
CA LEU A 162 17.70 -0.10 -9.57
C LEU A 162 16.31 0.09 -10.19
N HIS A 163 16.01 -0.70 -11.23
CA HIS A 163 14.68 -0.70 -11.81
C HIS A 163 13.69 -1.43 -10.90
N ILE A 164 12.58 -0.76 -10.61
CA ILE A 164 11.48 -1.31 -9.83
C ILE A 164 10.18 -1.33 -10.64
N ASP A 165 9.24 -2.16 -10.19
CA ASP A 165 7.89 -2.20 -10.72
C ASP A 165 7.02 -1.11 -10.07
N CYS A 166 6.97 0.08 -10.68
CA CYS A 166 6.17 1.20 -10.16
C CYS A 166 4.67 0.85 -10.06
N SER A 167 4.18 0.01 -10.98
CA SER A 167 2.77 -0.42 -10.98
C SER A 167 2.45 -1.30 -9.78
N LEU A 168 3.41 -2.15 -9.39
CA LEU A 168 3.32 -2.97 -8.19
C LEU A 168 3.16 -2.11 -6.94
N LEU A 169 4.06 -1.15 -6.72
CA LEU A 169 4.00 -0.26 -5.56
C LEU A 169 2.69 0.53 -5.51
N LYS A 170 2.27 1.09 -6.64
CA LYS A 170 0.99 1.80 -6.73
C LYS A 170 -0.19 0.92 -6.29
N ASN A 171 -0.23 -0.34 -6.75
CA ASN A 171 -1.27 -1.29 -6.36
C ASN A 171 -1.18 -1.69 -4.88
N VAL A 172 0.03 -1.82 -4.31
CA VAL A 172 0.19 -2.09 -2.87
C VAL A 172 -0.38 -0.95 -2.03
N PHE A 173 -0.10 0.31 -2.40
CA PHE A 173 -0.63 1.46 -1.65
C PHE A 173 -2.15 1.59 -1.78
N LEU A 174 -2.75 1.18 -2.91
CA LEU A 174 -4.20 1.05 -3.02
C LEU A 174 -4.74 0.02 -2.02
N VAL A 175 -4.08 -1.12 -1.83
CA VAL A 175 -4.48 -2.10 -0.80
C VAL A 175 -4.35 -1.51 0.60
N PHE A 176 -3.28 -0.77 0.90
CA PHE A 176 -3.08 -0.15 2.22
C PHE A 176 -4.18 0.86 2.54
N MET A 177 -4.59 1.66 1.55
CA MET A 177 -5.69 2.62 1.68
C MET A 177 -7.05 1.91 1.80
N GLU A 178 -7.31 0.88 0.99
CA GLU A 178 -8.55 0.09 1.06
C GLU A 178 -8.72 -0.54 2.46
N MET A 179 -7.66 -1.10 3.03
CA MET A 179 -7.68 -1.64 4.39
C MET A 179 -7.93 -0.56 5.46
N HIS A 180 -7.43 0.66 5.25
CA HIS A 180 -7.70 1.80 6.13
C HIS A 180 -9.17 2.22 6.08
N GLU A 181 -9.73 2.40 4.88
CA GLU A 181 -11.11 2.84 4.67
C GLU A 181 -12.14 1.89 5.32
N HIS A 182 -11.91 0.58 5.23
CA HIS A 182 -12.85 -0.41 5.75
C HIS A 182 -12.82 -0.58 7.27
N ILE A 183 -11.66 -0.35 7.92
CA ILE A 183 -11.48 -0.67 9.34
C ILE A 183 -11.46 0.58 10.21
N GLY A 184 -11.09 1.73 9.66
CA GLY A 184 -11.19 3.06 10.30
C GLY A 184 -10.29 3.29 11.52
N ILE A 185 -9.80 2.22 12.16
CA ILE A 185 -8.99 2.26 13.38
C ILE A 185 -7.50 2.33 13.04
N ASN A 186 -7.06 1.57 12.02
CA ASN A 186 -5.66 1.46 11.65
C ASN A 186 -5.36 2.30 10.41
N LYS A 187 -4.37 3.20 10.53
CA LYS A 187 -3.93 4.12 9.48
C LYS A 187 -2.76 3.55 8.70
N TYR A 188 -2.99 2.43 8.01
CA TYR A 188 -1.91 1.67 7.38
C TYR A 188 -1.11 2.48 6.37
N TYR A 189 -1.77 3.23 5.49
CA TYR A 189 -1.02 4.06 4.55
C TYR A 189 -0.24 5.17 5.26
N GLU A 190 -0.81 5.84 6.26
CA GLU A 190 -0.13 6.91 6.98
C GLU A 190 1.00 6.39 7.88
N ASP A 191 0.89 5.18 8.41
CA ASP A 191 1.96 4.50 9.13
C ASP A 191 3.12 4.15 8.19
N PHE A 192 2.81 3.64 7.00
CA PHE A 192 3.79 3.48 5.92
C PHE A 192 4.42 4.81 5.52
N GLU A 193 3.62 5.84 5.28
CA GLU A 193 4.10 7.16 4.88
C GLU A 193 5.06 7.72 5.91
N ARG A 194 4.74 7.62 7.21
CA ARG A 194 5.63 8.06 8.30
C ARG A 194 6.98 7.33 8.25
N VAL A 195 6.98 6.00 8.20
CA VAL A 195 8.22 5.21 8.16
C VAL A 195 9.04 5.52 6.91
N MET A 196 8.38 5.63 5.75
CA MET A 196 9.04 5.99 4.49
C MET A 196 9.68 7.38 4.56
N LEU A 197 9.00 8.37 5.16
CA LEU A 197 9.54 9.72 5.34
C LEU A 197 10.73 9.74 6.30
N GLU A 198 10.68 8.97 7.40
CA GLU A 198 11.80 8.82 8.34
C GLU A 198 13.03 8.20 7.66
N GLU A 199 12.84 7.12 6.90
CA GLU A 199 13.92 6.47 6.15
C GLU A 199 14.49 7.39 5.06
N THR A 200 13.63 8.17 4.41
CA THR A 200 14.05 9.20 3.45
C THR A 200 14.89 10.28 4.13
N ALA A 201 14.50 10.72 5.33
CA ALA A 201 15.27 11.68 6.09
C ALA A 201 16.66 11.14 6.44
N ASN A 202 16.72 9.89 6.93
CA ASN A 202 17.97 9.21 7.27
C ASN A 202 18.88 9.08 6.04
N TYR A 203 18.34 8.65 4.91
CA TYR A 203 19.06 8.51 3.64
C TYR A 203 19.72 9.84 3.23
N TYR A 204 18.93 10.92 3.14
CA TYR A 204 19.45 12.21 2.71
C TYR A 204 20.35 12.88 3.75
N CYS A 205 20.14 12.65 5.05
CA CYS A 205 21.06 13.10 6.09
C CYS A 205 22.46 12.49 5.90
N GLN A 206 22.54 11.20 5.58
CA GLN A 206 23.80 10.51 5.32
C GLN A 206 24.45 11.02 4.03
N MET A 207 23.68 11.16 2.95
CA MET A 207 24.19 11.72 1.68
C MET A 207 24.74 13.14 1.87
N ALA A 208 24.01 14.01 2.58
CA ALA A 208 24.44 15.36 2.90
C ALA A 208 25.80 15.37 3.60
N ARG A 209 25.98 14.53 4.63
CA ARG A 209 27.27 14.44 5.37
C ARG A 209 28.42 14.03 4.46
N GLN A 210 28.20 13.03 3.60
CA GLN A 210 29.22 12.59 2.64
C GLN A 210 29.53 13.66 1.59
N TRP A 211 28.51 14.39 1.14
CA TRP A 211 28.72 15.43 0.13
C TRP A 211 29.44 16.65 0.69
N LEU A 212 29.13 17.04 1.93
CA LEU A 212 29.79 18.16 2.60
C LEU A 212 31.27 17.91 2.91
N SER A 213 31.69 16.64 3.06
CA SER A 213 33.11 16.31 3.30
C SER A 213 33.95 16.29 2.03
N HIS A 214 33.33 16.11 0.85
CA HIS A 214 34.06 15.83 -0.39
C HIS A 214 33.79 16.80 -1.55
N ASN A 215 32.71 17.59 -1.51
CA ASN A 215 32.33 18.47 -2.62
C ASN A 215 32.46 19.95 -2.28
N SER A 216 32.71 20.75 -3.31
CA SER A 216 32.57 22.21 -3.23
C SER A 216 31.10 22.61 -3.13
N PRO A 217 30.77 23.82 -2.63
CA PRO A 217 29.41 24.37 -2.68
C PRO A 217 28.81 24.37 -4.10
N GLU A 218 29.63 24.64 -5.12
CA GLU A 218 29.22 24.72 -6.52
C GLU A 218 28.76 23.36 -7.07
N ASP A 219 29.35 22.26 -6.58
CA ASP A 219 28.95 20.88 -6.93
C ASP A 219 27.78 20.37 -6.08
N TYR A 220 27.58 20.94 -4.89
CA TYR A 220 26.55 20.51 -3.95
C TYR A 220 25.15 20.93 -4.42
N VAL A 221 25.02 22.18 -4.85
CA VAL A 221 23.73 22.79 -5.21
C VAL A 221 23.00 22.04 -6.33
N PRO A 222 23.63 21.68 -7.47
CA PRO A 222 22.98 20.90 -8.51
C PRO A 222 22.50 19.52 -8.05
N LYS A 223 23.23 18.86 -7.12
CA LYS A 223 22.84 17.56 -6.57
C LYS A 223 21.55 17.65 -5.76
N VAL A 224 21.38 18.73 -4.98
CA VAL A 224 20.14 18.97 -4.23
C VAL A 224 18.94 19.13 -5.17
N TYR A 225 19.07 19.94 -6.22
CA TYR A 225 18.02 20.10 -7.23
C TYR A 225 17.66 18.78 -7.89
N TRP A 226 18.67 18.01 -8.29
CA TRP A 226 18.46 16.71 -8.90
C TRP A 226 17.68 15.77 -7.95
N CYS A 227 18.04 15.72 -6.66
CA CYS A 227 17.32 14.91 -5.68
C CYS A 227 15.87 15.36 -5.48
N LEU A 228 15.62 16.66 -5.36
CA LEU A 228 14.26 17.20 -5.21
C LEU A 228 13.38 16.86 -6.41
N LYS A 229 13.92 17.00 -7.63
CA LYS A 229 13.23 16.62 -8.86
C LYS A 229 12.93 15.11 -8.89
N GLN A 230 13.92 14.28 -8.57
CA GLN A 230 13.73 12.83 -8.57
C GLN A 230 12.69 12.37 -7.55
N GLU A 231 12.65 12.96 -6.35
CA GLU A 231 11.63 12.63 -5.34
C GLU A 231 10.23 13.14 -5.73
N ALA A 232 10.13 14.29 -6.40
CA ALA A 232 8.86 14.77 -6.96
C ALA A 232 8.31 13.79 -8.01
N GLU A 233 9.14 13.44 -9.00
CA GLU A 233 8.78 12.50 -10.07
C GLU A 233 8.47 11.10 -9.52
N ARG A 234 9.17 10.67 -8.46
CA ARG A 234 8.91 9.41 -7.77
C ARG A 234 7.53 9.42 -7.11
N ALA A 235 7.22 10.48 -6.39
CA ALA A 235 5.92 10.61 -5.74
C ALA A 235 4.78 10.61 -6.76
N ASP A 236 4.93 11.33 -7.88
CA ASP A 236 3.92 11.37 -8.93
C ASP A 236 3.68 10.02 -9.62
N ARG A 237 4.72 9.19 -9.72
CA ARG A 237 4.64 7.89 -10.42
C ARG A 237 3.76 6.89 -9.69
N TYR A 238 3.88 6.80 -8.36
CA TYR A 238 3.23 5.71 -7.62
C TYR A 238 2.74 6.05 -6.20
N LEU A 239 3.09 7.20 -5.61
CA LEU A 239 2.58 7.58 -4.28
C LEU A 239 1.24 8.32 -4.40
N PRO A 240 0.36 8.18 -3.41
CA PRO A 240 -0.80 9.05 -3.23
C PRO A 240 -0.46 10.56 -3.27
N SER A 241 -1.36 11.35 -3.85
CA SER A 241 -1.15 12.79 -4.13
C SER A 241 -0.83 13.63 -2.89
N GLY A 242 -1.31 13.24 -1.71
CA GLY A 242 -1.01 13.93 -0.45
C GLY A 242 0.43 13.76 0.07
N THR A 243 1.21 12.83 -0.51
CA THR A 243 2.53 12.45 0.01
C THR A 243 3.67 13.27 -0.58
N GLN A 244 3.57 13.68 -1.86
CA GLN A 244 4.59 14.50 -2.51
C GLN A 244 5.00 15.74 -1.69
N PRO A 245 4.08 16.61 -1.23
CA PRO A 245 4.48 17.80 -0.49
C PRO A 245 5.20 17.47 0.82
N LYS A 246 4.83 16.38 1.49
CA LYS A 246 5.49 15.92 2.73
C LYS A 246 6.90 15.37 2.44
N LEU A 247 7.03 14.58 1.38
CA LEU A 247 8.29 14.03 0.93
C LEU A 247 9.29 15.13 0.56
N LEU A 248 8.86 16.09 -0.27
CA LEU A 248 9.70 17.23 -0.63
C LEU A 248 10.08 18.08 0.57
N LYS A 249 9.17 18.26 1.54
CA LYS A 249 9.50 18.96 2.79
C LYS A 249 10.63 18.27 3.56
N VAL A 250 10.59 16.94 3.69
CA VAL A 250 11.64 16.16 4.36
C VAL A 250 12.98 16.30 3.64
N VAL A 251 12.99 16.18 2.31
CA VAL A 251 14.21 16.29 1.50
C VAL A 251 14.80 17.70 1.61
N LYS A 252 13.97 18.75 1.53
CA LYS A 252 14.40 20.14 1.74
C LYS A 252 14.97 20.35 3.16
N GLN A 253 14.35 19.78 4.18
CA GLN A 253 14.87 19.85 5.55
C GLN A 253 16.28 19.29 5.65
N GLN A 254 16.50 18.07 5.12
CA GLN A 254 17.80 17.39 5.26
C GLN A 254 18.90 17.98 4.38
N LEU A 255 18.57 18.37 3.14
CA LEU A 255 19.58 18.79 2.16
C LEU A 255 19.81 20.31 2.10
N VAL A 256 18.87 21.11 2.61
CA VAL A 256 18.94 22.58 2.56
C VAL A 256 19.04 23.14 3.98
N TYR A 257 17.98 23.00 4.79
CA TYR A 257 17.89 23.70 6.08
C TYR A 257 18.91 23.20 7.11
N ASP A 258 19.02 21.88 7.31
CA ASP A 258 19.95 21.30 8.29
C ASP A 258 21.44 21.54 7.93
N ILE A 259 21.71 21.85 6.67
CA ILE A 259 23.06 22.16 6.18
C ILE A 259 23.37 23.63 6.32
N LEU A 260 22.40 24.50 6.00
CA LEU A 260 22.53 25.94 6.23
C LEU A 260 22.89 26.23 7.69
N ASP A 261 22.23 25.59 8.64
CA ASP A 261 22.53 25.75 10.06
C ASP A 261 23.99 25.42 10.38
N LYS A 262 24.49 24.27 9.87
CA LYS A 262 25.89 23.85 10.05
C LYS A 262 26.89 24.77 9.36
N LEU A 263 26.55 25.31 8.20
CA LEU A 263 27.41 26.21 7.45
C LEU A 263 27.47 27.60 8.09
N VAL A 264 26.36 28.10 8.62
CA VAL A 264 26.34 29.35 9.40
C VAL A 264 27.20 29.22 10.65
N GLU A 265 27.17 28.08 11.33
CA GLU A 265 28.08 27.79 12.45
C GLU A 265 29.54 27.76 12.02
N LYS A 266 29.87 27.10 10.90
CA LYS A 266 31.24 27.03 10.35
C LYS A 266 31.74 28.39 9.85
N GLN A 267 30.88 29.19 9.23
CA GLN A 267 31.21 30.52 8.72
C GLN A 267 31.52 31.52 9.85
N LYS A 268 30.80 31.44 10.98
CA LYS A 268 31.14 32.21 12.18
C LYS A 268 32.54 31.88 12.71
N ALA A 269 33.03 30.66 12.48
CA ALA A 269 34.39 30.26 12.84
C ALA A 269 35.45 30.68 11.78
N GLU A 270 35.09 30.78 10.50
CA GLU A 270 36.05 30.91 9.38
C GLU A 270 36.01 32.25 8.62
N ASN A 271 35.06 33.17 8.87
CA ASN A 271 34.97 34.51 8.24
C ASN A 271 34.95 34.54 6.68
N CYS A 272 34.36 33.53 6.03
CA CYS A 272 34.30 33.43 4.56
C CYS A 272 32.94 33.90 3.99
N SER A 273 32.90 34.82 3.01
CA SER A 273 31.64 35.38 2.45
C SER A 273 31.04 34.60 1.28
N VAL A 274 31.86 33.91 0.47
CA VAL A 274 31.46 33.27 -0.81
C VAL A 274 30.45 32.15 -0.63
N VAL A 275 30.53 31.42 0.49
CA VAL A 275 29.60 30.32 0.81
C VAL A 275 28.17 30.85 0.99
N LYS A 276 27.98 32.11 1.38
CA LYS A 276 26.65 32.63 1.69
C LYS A 276 25.81 32.84 0.43
N ASP A 277 26.41 33.36 -0.64
CA ASP A 277 25.68 33.74 -1.86
C ASP A 277 25.17 32.51 -2.62
N CYS A 278 25.98 31.45 -2.71
CA CYS A 278 25.61 30.21 -3.39
C CYS A 278 24.43 29.48 -2.70
N TYR A 279 24.39 29.51 -1.36
CA TYR A 279 23.31 28.89 -0.59
C TYR A 279 22.06 29.78 -0.47
N GLN A 280 22.20 31.12 -0.53
CA GLN A 280 21.05 32.02 -0.66
C GLN A 280 20.38 31.91 -2.04
N ASP A 281 21.14 31.68 -3.11
CA ASP A 281 20.60 31.31 -4.42
C ASP A 281 19.91 29.94 -4.40
N MET A 282 20.42 28.98 -3.63
CA MET A 282 19.73 27.71 -3.40
C MET A 282 18.37 27.90 -2.72
N LEU A 283 18.30 28.71 -1.66
CA LEU A 283 17.05 29.02 -0.96
C LEU A 283 16.01 29.65 -1.89
N SER A 284 16.41 30.68 -2.64
CA SER A 284 15.49 31.42 -3.51
C SER A 284 14.87 30.54 -4.60
N LYS A 285 15.64 29.65 -5.23
CA LYS A 285 15.09 28.76 -6.27
C LYS A 285 14.42 27.51 -5.68
N CYS A 286 14.81 27.05 -4.47
CA CYS A 286 14.07 26.00 -3.75
C CYS A 286 12.67 26.44 -3.30
N GLU A 287 12.48 27.73 -3.01
CA GLU A 287 11.17 28.33 -2.77
C GLU A 287 10.32 28.33 -4.06
N ASN A 288 10.92 28.67 -5.20
CA ASN A 288 10.24 28.72 -6.50
C ASN A 288 9.80 27.35 -7.05
N MET A 289 10.52 26.26 -6.73
CA MET A 289 10.12 24.89 -7.13
C MET A 289 8.79 24.44 -6.51
N THR A 290 8.27 25.16 -5.51
CA THR A 290 7.02 24.80 -4.83
C THR A 290 5.79 25.43 -5.47
N LEU A 291 5.92 26.25 -6.54
CA LEU A 291 4.82 27.12 -6.97
C LEU A 291 4.51 27.21 -8.47
N GLN A 292 5.29 26.60 -9.39
CA GLN A 292 4.89 26.60 -10.81
C GLN A 292 5.15 25.27 -11.50
N GLU A 293 4.06 24.68 -11.97
CA GLU A 293 4.01 23.73 -13.08
C GLU A 293 4.87 24.26 -14.25
N GLY A 294 5.75 23.43 -14.79
CA GLY A 294 6.11 23.51 -16.21
C GLY A 294 7.42 24.17 -16.64
N SER A 295 8.46 24.28 -15.81
CA SER A 295 9.81 24.62 -16.33
C SER A 295 10.72 23.39 -16.41
N SER A 296 11.25 23.14 -17.62
CA SER A 296 12.17 22.05 -17.90
C SER A 296 13.46 22.22 -17.10
N ALA A 297 13.90 21.16 -16.42
CA ALA A 297 15.14 21.14 -15.64
C ALA A 297 16.40 21.50 -16.45
N GLU A 298 16.36 21.37 -17.78
CA GLU A 298 17.43 21.78 -18.69
C GLU A 298 17.59 23.30 -18.76
N GLU A 299 16.51 24.06 -18.58
CA GLU A 299 16.50 25.52 -18.59
C GLU A 299 17.06 26.10 -17.28
N LEU A 300 16.82 25.40 -16.16
CA LEU A 300 17.41 25.74 -14.86
C LEU A 300 18.91 25.38 -14.80
N LEU A 301 19.32 24.25 -15.40
CA LEU A 301 20.73 23.85 -15.49
C LEU A 301 21.54 24.77 -16.42
N SER A 302 20.96 25.21 -17.54
CA SER A 302 21.64 26.16 -18.45
C SER A 302 21.79 27.55 -17.85
N THR A 303 20.83 28.00 -17.04
CA THR A 303 20.90 29.28 -16.32
C THR A 303 21.97 29.24 -15.21
N LEU A 304 22.12 28.11 -14.52
CA LEU A 304 23.17 27.88 -13.50
C LEU A 304 24.58 27.90 -14.11
N LEU A 305 24.79 27.28 -15.27
CA LEU A 305 26.09 27.27 -15.96
C LEU A 305 26.39 28.59 -16.70
N GLY A 306 25.35 29.37 -17.03
CA GLY A 306 25.51 30.66 -17.71
C GLY A 306 25.96 31.79 -16.77
N SER A 307 25.62 31.72 -15.48
CA SER A 307 25.93 32.77 -14.51
C SER A 307 27.35 32.70 -13.93
N THR A 308 28.06 31.57 -14.10
CA THR A 308 29.47 31.42 -13.72
C THR A 308 30.45 32.01 -14.73
N ASN A 309 30.02 32.37 -15.95
CA ASN A 309 30.89 32.87 -17.02
C ASN A 309 30.99 34.41 -17.11
N LEU A 310 30.44 35.16 -16.15
CA LEU A 310 30.44 36.64 -16.16
C LEU A 310 31.45 37.29 -15.20
N LEU A 311 32.40 36.53 -14.66
CA LEU A 311 33.49 37.06 -13.82
C LEU A 311 34.87 36.59 -14.31
N SER A 312 35.18 36.80 -15.59
CA SER A 312 36.55 36.95 -16.08
C SER A 312 36.84 38.40 -16.44
#